data_AF-A0A2J5P2X0-F1
#
_entry.id   AF-A0A2J5P2X0-F1
#
_cell.length_a   1.000
_cell.length_b   1.000
_cell.length_c   1.000
_cell.angle_alpha   90.00
_cell.angle_beta   90.00
_cell.angle_gamma   90.00
#
_symmetry.space_group_name_H-M   'P 1'
#
loop_
_entity.id
_entity.type
_entity.pdbx_description
1 polymer ?
#
loop_
_entity_poly.entity_id
_entity_poly.type
_entity_poly.pdbx_seq_one_letter_code
_entity_poly.pdbx_strand_id
1 'polypeptide(L)'
;MIRYIPVSLSLVAAAVSGVLYAAPINTPVLATMDNFRDIAGTTSVYNGTLRTGVFYRSNALALSSADQATLSTLGISDVYDLRTASEIASSPDVMPDGARYTHIDIIGNTASGSNITSITFSSAAEAKAMMQQTNVSFVSDAGMRARFTTLFNDLASADGAALFHCTAGKDRTGWTAAMLLSIAGVDEGTIMENYLATNDYTRQRVEATLAMMPPAMAAIYEPLLGVDASYLQAGLDEISREYGSVDNYLKQGLGLSQETLYVLRGKMVQYGQLPGQSELRGNAAQGAALLNALQNSELSGRYTDYNYYLQSAI
;
A
#
# COMPACT_ATOMS: atom_id res chain seq x y z
N MET A 1 -18.76 -67.26 36.67
CA MET A 1 -17.42 -66.93 36.18
C MET A 1 -17.52 -66.80 34.67
N ILE A 2 -17.37 -65.60 34.11
CA ILE A 2 -16.87 -65.25 32.76
C ILE A 2 -17.02 -63.72 32.65
N ARG A 3 -15.87 -63.07 32.49
CA ARG A 3 -15.66 -61.61 32.46
C ARG A 3 -16.04 -61.06 31.09
N TYR A 4 -16.73 -59.93 31.04
CA TYR A 4 -16.78 -59.09 29.84
C TYR A 4 -15.68 -58.03 29.92
N ILE A 5 -14.81 -58.02 28.90
CA ILE A 5 -13.71 -57.08 28.68
C ILE A 5 -14.27 -55.90 27.88
N PRO A 6 -14.00 -54.63 28.24
CA PRO A 6 -14.36 -53.51 27.38
C PRO A 6 -13.35 -53.39 26.24
N VAL A 7 -13.85 -53.36 25.00
CA VAL A 7 -13.05 -53.01 23.82
C VAL A 7 -13.10 -51.49 23.67
N SER A 8 -11.97 -50.83 23.90
CA SER A 8 -11.75 -49.43 23.52
C SER A 8 -11.83 -49.29 22.00
N LEU A 9 -12.79 -48.52 21.49
CA LEU A 9 -12.69 -47.94 20.16
C LEU A 9 -11.95 -46.60 20.27
N SER A 10 -10.67 -46.62 19.90
CA SER A 10 -9.89 -45.43 19.63
C SER A 10 -10.45 -44.72 18.40
N LEU A 11 -11.08 -43.57 18.58
CA LEU A 11 -11.42 -42.64 17.49
C LEU A 11 -10.12 -41.96 17.02
N VAL A 12 -9.61 -42.40 15.88
CA VAL A 12 -8.59 -41.67 15.12
C VAL A 12 -9.23 -40.40 14.58
N ALA A 13 -8.94 -39.27 15.23
CA ALA A 13 -9.24 -37.96 14.66
C ALA A 13 -8.26 -37.71 13.51
N ALA A 14 -8.74 -37.87 12.27
CA ALA A 14 -8.02 -37.37 11.11
C ALA A 14 -8.04 -35.83 11.17
N ALA A 15 -6.92 -35.25 11.58
CA ALA A 15 -6.66 -33.84 11.42
C ALA A 15 -6.58 -33.55 9.92
N VAL A 16 -7.67 -33.03 9.35
CA VAL A 16 -7.61 -32.38 8.05
C VAL A 16 -6.92 -31.05 8.29
N SER A 17 -5.60 -31.03 8.13
CA SER A 17 -4.82 -29.80 7.98
C SER A 17 -5.24 -29.16 6.66
N GLY A 18 -6.35 -28.43 6.69
CA GLY A 18 -6.69 -27.48 5.66
C GLY A 18 -5.65 -26.39 5.69
N VAL A 19 -4.73 -26.40 4.73
CA VAL A 19 -4.05 -25.18 4.30
C VAL A 19 -5.17 -24.20 3.98
N LEU A 20 -5.36 -23.18 4.82
CA LEU A 20 -6.17 -22.02 4.47
C LEU A 20 -5.47 -21.41 3.26
N TYR A 21 -5.93 -21.77 2.07
CA TYR A 21 -5.63 -21.05 0.86
C TYR A 21 -6.05 -19.60 1.12
N ALA A 22 -5.05 -18.72 1.25
CA ALA A 22 -5.23 -17.30 1.08
C ALA A 22 -6.14 -17.08 -0.14
N ALA A 23 -7.28 -16.41 0.07
CA ALA A 23 -8.20 -16.10 -1.02
C ALA A 23 -7.42 -15.43 -2.17
N PRO A 24 -7.68 -15.75 -3.44
CA PRO A 24 -6.94 -15.17 -4.56
C PRO A 24 -7.00 -13.63 -4.49
N ILE A 25 -5.90 -12.98 -4.87
CA ILE A 25 -5.86 -11.52 -5.05
C ILE A 25 -6.98 -11.15 -6.02
N ASN A 26 -8.08 -10.62 -5.49
CA ASN A 26 -9.32 -10.34 -6.23
C ASN A 26 -9.28 -9.00 -6.98
N THR A 27 -8.10 -8.37 -7.11
CA THR A 27 -8.04 -7.10 -7.83
C THR A 27 -8.08 -7.35 -9.34
N PRO A 28 -8.99 -6.69 -10.08
CA PRO A 28 -9.03 -6.81 -11.53
C PRO A 28 -7.72 -6.33 -12.17
N VAL A 29 -7.28 -7.02 -13.22
CA VAL A 29 -6.20 -6.55 -14.09
C VAL A 29 -6.79 -5.58 -15.11
N LEU A 30 -6.30 -4.34 -15.13
CA LEU A 30 -6.75 -3.31 -16.07
C LEU A 30 -5.79 -3.20 -17.25
N ALA A 31 -6.32 -3.17 -18.47
CA ALA A 31 -5.49 -3.19 -19.67
C ALA A 31 -4.70 -1.88 -19.85
N THR A 32 -5.27 -0.76 -19.42
CA THR A 32 -4.66 0.58 -19.54
C THR A 32 -3.89 1.05 -18.31
N MET A 33 -3.93 0.28 -17.22
CA MET A 33 -3.28 0.58 -15.94
C MET A 33 -2.54 -0.66 -15.44
N ASP A 34 -1.42 -0.96 -16.09
CA ASP A 34 -0.65 -2.19 -15.88
C ASP A 34 -0.17 -2.40 -14.44
N ASN A 35 -0.02 -1.32 -13.67
CA ASN A 35 0.43 -1.37 -12.28
C ASN A 35 -0.71 -1.20 -11.25
N PHE A 36 -1.97 -1.28 -11.70
CA PHE A 36 -3.14 -1.20 -10.83
C PHE A 36 -3.29 -2.43 -9.93
N ARG A 37 -3.40 -2.23 -8.62
CA ARG A 37 -3.71 -3.29 -7.65
C ARG A 37 -4.15 -2.76 -6.29
N ASP A 38 -4.85 -3.58 -5.51
CA ASP A 38 -5.07 -3.38 -4.08
C ASP A 38 -3.75 -3.61 -3.33
N ILE A 39 -3.45 -2.78 -2.33
CA ILE A 39 -2.22 -2.94 -1.54
C ILE A 39 -2.29 -4.09 -0.53
N ALA A 40 -3.49 -4.52 -0.12
CA ALA A 40 -3.69 -5.53 0.91
C ALA A 40 -3.20 -6.94 0.50
N GLY A 41 -3.36 -7.29 -0.78
CA GLY A 41 -3.03 -8.63 -1.27
C GLY A 41 -3.73 -9.73 -0.45
N THR A 42 -2.96 -10.74 -0.04
CA THR A 42 -3.46 -11.86 0.80
C THR A 42 -2.85 -11.87 2.20
N THR A 43 -2.36 -10.72 2.66
CA THR A 43 -1.53 -10.62 3.87
C THR A 43 -2.35 -10.74 5.15
N SER A 44 -1.84 -11.50 6.12
CA SER A 44 -2.40 -11.63 7.47
C SER A 44 -1.61 -10.78 8.46
N VAL A 45 -2.31 -10.08 9.36
CA VAL A 45 -1.72 -9.22 10.40
C VAL A 45 -2.54 -9.31 11.69
N TYR A 46 -1.88 -9.25 12.85
CA TYR A 46 -2.55 -9.25 14.17
C TYR A 46 -3.60 -10.37 14.38
N ASN A 47 -3.29 -11.61 13.96
CA ASN A 47 -4.24 -12.75 13.97
C ASN A 47 -5.53 -12.51 13.17
N GLY A 48 -5.51 -11.56 12.24
CA GLY A 48 -6.57 -11.24 11.30
C GLY A 48 -6.00 -11.01 9.90
N THR A 49 -6.65 -10.17 9.12
CA THR A 49 -6.33 -9.96 7.70
C THR A 49 -6.29 -8.49 7.33
N LEU A 50 -5.50 -8.14 6.32
CA LEU A 50 -5.68 -6.86 5.66
C LEU A 50 -7.01 -6.83 4.92
N ARG A 51 -7.73 -5.72 5.05
CA ARG A 51 -8.97 -5.45 4.34
C ARG A 51 -8.65 -5.10 2.90
N THR A 52 -9.32 -5.78 1.98
CA THR A 52 -9.33 -5.41 0.55
C THR A 52 -10.39 -4.33 0.30
N GLY A 53 -10.26 -3.61 -0.81
CA GLY A 53 -11.19 -2.54 -1.17
C GLY A 53 -11.02 -1.25 -0.41
N VAL A 54 -9.84 -1.02 0.19
CA VAL A 54 -9.57 0.18 0.99
C VAL A 54 -8.64 1.12 0.26
N PHE A 55 -7.45 0.63 -0.12
CA PHE A 55 -6.42 1.42 -0.76
C PHE A 55 -5.91 0.72 -2.01
N TYR A 56 -6.05 1.41 -3.14
CA TYR A 56 -5.55 0.98 -4.43
C TYR A 56 -4.35 1.82 -4.85
N ARG A 57 -3.45 1.23 -5.62
CA ARG A 57 -2.32 1.90 -6.24
C ARG A 57 -2.33 1.70 -7.74
N SER A 58 -1.76 2.64 -8.50
CA SER A 58 -1.60 2.50 -9.95
C SER A 58 -0.48 3.37 -10.53
N ASN A 59 -0.15 3.15 -11.82
CA ASN A 59 0.39 4.15 -12.73
C ASN A 59 -0.66 5.20 -13.12
N ALA A 60 -0.27 6.19 -13.95
CA ALA A 60 -1.17 7.24 -14.45
C ALA A 60 -2.42 6.65 -15.11
N LEU A 61 -3.54 7.34 -14.99
CA LEU A 61 -4.85 6.79 -15.32
C LEU A 61 -5.16 7.04 -16.79
N ALA A 62 -5.09 6.01 -17.63
CA ALA A 62 -5.35 6.10 -19.06
C ALA A 62 -6.58 5.28 -19.46
N LEU A 63 -7.64 5.37 -18.65
CA LEU A 63 -8.77 4.44 -18.67
C LEU A 63 -9.42 4.28 -20.04
N SER A 64 -9.46 3.03 -20.51
CA SER A 64 -10.37 2.60 -21.56
C SER A 64 -11.80 2.56 -21.02
N SER A 65 -12.80 2.62 -21.91
CA SER A 65 -14.20 2.47 -21.49
C SER A 65 -14.49 1.12 -20.81
N ALA A 66 -13.72 0.07 -21.14
CA ALA A 66 -13.84 -1.24 -20.49
C ALA A 66 -13.25 -1.25 -19.07
N ASP A 67 -12.09 -0.62 -18.89
CA ASP A 67 -11.46 -0.49 -17.56
C ASP A 67 -12.29 0.43 -16.64
N GLN A 68 -12.95 1.45 -17.21
CA GLN A 68 -13.88 2.32 -16.49
C GLN A 68 -15.02 1.52 -15.81
N ALA A 69 -15.66 0.63 -16.58
CA ALA A 69 -16.74 -0.22 -16.05
C ALA A 69 -16.23 -1.11 -14.91
N THR A 70 -15.01 -1.63 -15.04
CA THR A 70 -14.39 -2.47 -14.01
C THR A 70 -14.10 -1.67 -12.74
N LEU A 71 -13.47 -0.50 -12.85
CA LEU A 71 -13.18 0.37 -11.71
C LEU A 71 -14.42 0.86 -10.99
N SER A 72 -15.52 1.11 -11.71
CA SER A 72 -16.79 1.54 -11.10
C SER A 72 -17.34 0.54 -10.07
N THR A 73 -17.00 -0.75 -10.19
CA THR A 73 -17.41 -1.79 -9.24
C THR A 73 -16.60 -1.80 -7.95
N LEU A 74 -15.45 -1.12 -7.91
CA LEU A 74 -14.52 -1.14 -6.78
C LEU A 74 -14.81 -0.06 -5.74
N GLY A 75 -15.78 0.83 -6.01
CA GLY A 75 -16.20 1.85 -5.06
C GLY A 75 -15.12 2.89 -4.72
N ILE A 76 -14.20 3.14 -5.67
CA ILE A 76 -13.17 4.18 -5.53
C ILE A 76 -13.84 5.55 -5.52
N SER A 77 -13.78 6.23 -4.39
CA SER A 77 -14.39 7.55 -4.18
C SER A 77 -13.39 8.70 -4.31
N ASP A 78 -12.09 8.41 -4.12
CA ASP A 78 -11.04 9.41 -4.06
C ASP A 78 -9.82 8.95 -4.87
N VAL A 79 -9.26 9.87 -5.65
CA VAL A 79 -8.05 9.69 -6.44
C VAL A 79 -7.03 10.75 -6.05
N TYR A 80 -5.85 10.31 -5.64
CA TYR A 80 -4.72 11.16 -5.27
C TYR A 80 -3.62 11.05 -6.33
N ASP A 81 -3.42 12.12 -7.09
CA ASP A 81 -2.36 12.20 -8.09
C ASP A 81 -1.09 12.77 -7.47
N LEU A 82 -0.04 11.95 -7.42
CA LEU A 82 1.25 12.28 -6.80
C LEU A 82 2.26 12.91 -7.79
N ARG A 83 1.83 13.15 -9.03
CA ARG A 83 2.67 13.65 -10.11
C ARG A 83 2.98 15.13 -9.99
N THR A 84 4.05 15.56 -10.64
CA THR A 84 4.31 16.99 -10.88
C THR A 84 3.32 17.55 -11.89
N ALA A 85 3.09 18.86 -11.85
CA ALA A 85 2.18 19.52 -12.80
C ALA A 85 2.57 19.30 -14.28
N SER A 86 3.86 19.18 -14.57
CA SER A 86 4.37 18.92 -15.92
C SER A 86 4.19 17.47 -16.37
N GLU A 87 4.30 16.49 -15.47
CA GLU A 87 3.92 15.10 -15.75
C GLU A 87 2.43 15.00 -16.08
N ILE A 88 1.56 15.71 -15.35
CA ILE A 88 0.11 15.77 -15.60
C ILE A 88 -0.18 16.42 -16.95
N ALA A 89 0.44 17.56 -17.24
CA ALA A 89 0.24 18.26 -18.52
C ALA A 89 0.67 17.42 -19.73
N SER A 90 1.70 16.57 -19.56
CA SER A 90 2.21 15.71 -20.63
C SER A 90 1.35 14.47 -20.86
N SER A 91 0.70 13.96 -19.81
CA SER A 91 -0.16 12.77 -19.88
C SER A 91 -1.34 12.92 -18.91
N PRO A 92 -2.39 13.67 -19.29
CA PRO A 92 -3.56 13.89 -18.44
C PRO A 92 -4.29 12.58 -18.11
N ASP A 93 -4.88 12.50 -16.91
CA ASP A 93 -5.67 11.33 -16.52
C ASP A 93 -7.04 11.28 -17.19
N VAL A 94 -7.51 10.06 -17.43
CA VAL A 94 -8.93 9.73 -17.62
C VAL A 94 -9.44 9.17 -16.29
N MET A 95 -10.33 9.92 -15.65
CA MET A 95 -10.75 9.68 -14.27
C MET A 95 -11.85 8.62 -14.14
N PRO A 96 -11.87 7.84 -13.04
CA PRO A 96 -13.02 7.03 -12.66
C PRO A 96 -14.26 7.90 -12.41
N ASP A 97 -15.43 7.43 -12.84
CA ASP A 97 -16.68 8.20 -12.72
C ASP A 97 -17.06 8.40 -11.26
N GLY A 98 -17.38 9.65 -10.91
CA GLY A 98 -17.82 10.01 -9.55
C GLY A 98 -16.71 10.10 -8.50
N ALA A 99 -15.45 9.77 -8.85
CA ALA A 99 -14.33 9.92 -7.93
C ALA A 99 -13.90 11.39 -7.80
N ARG A 100 -13.59 11.81 -6.57
CA ARG A 100 -12.96 13.10 -6.29
C ARG A 100 -11.48 13.06 -6.65
N TYR A 101 -10.98 14.12 -7.27
CA TYR A 101 -9.58 14.26 -7.64
C TYR A 101 -8.86 15.24 -6.72
N THR A 102 -7.73 14.81 -6.17
CA THR A 102 -6.83 15.66 -5.38
C THR A 102 -5.41 15.55 -5.92
N HIS A 103 -4.83 16.68 -6.32
CA HIS A 103 -3.44 16.75 -6.75
C HIS A 103 -2.52 17.03 -5.58
N ILE A 104 -1.65 16.08 -5.25
CA ILE A 104 -0.62 16.23 -4.22
C ILE A 104 0.72 15.93 -4.88
N ASP A 105 1.25 16.89 -5.62
CA ASP A 105 2.59 16.79 -6.16
C ASP A 105 3.54 16.45 -5.01
N ILE A 106 4.22 15.29 -5.05
CA ILE A 106 5.13 14.89 -3.96
C ILE A 106 6.49 15.54 -4.14
N ILE A 107 6.96 15.64 -5.39
CA ILE A 107 8.34 16.07 -5.66
C ILE A 107 8.43 17.60 -5.72
N GLY A 108 7.42 18.25 -6.26
CA GLY A 108 7.36 19.70 -6.35
C GLY A 108 8.23 20.29 -7.43
N ASN A 109 8.61 21.55 -7.21
CA ASN A 109 9.46 22.30 -8.12
C ASN A 109 10.96 22.01 -7.90
N THR A 110 11.28 21.14 -6.95
CA THR A 110 12.58 20.48 -6.84
C THR A 110 12.80 19.71 -8.14
N ALA A 111 13.99 19.81 -8.75
CA ALA A 111 14.30 19.52 -10.15
C ALA A 111 14.12 18.05 -10.65
N SER A 112 13.25 17.26 -10.03
CA SER A 112 13.16 15.82 -10.19
C SER A 112 11.75 15.42 -10.63
N GLY A 113 11.60 14.77 -11.78
CA GLY A 113 10.35 14.12 -12.17
C GLY A 113 9.96 14.35 -13.62
N SER A 114 9.88 15.61 -14.05
CA SER A 114 9.45 15.93 -15.43
C SER A 114 10.56 15.88 -16.47
N ASN A 115 11.77 15.52 -16.06
CA ASN A 115 12.95 15.65 -16.89
C ASN A 115 13.91 14.47 -16.73
N ILE A 116 13.43 13.29 -16.30
CA ILE A 116 14.27 12.08 -16.33
C ILE A 116 14.76 11.75 -17.76
N THR A 117 14.04 12.23 -18.78
CA THR A 117 14.41 12.18 -20.20
C THR A 117 15.36 13.30 -20.62
N SER A 118 15.53 14.36 -19.83
CA SER A 118 16.52 15.42 -20.07
C SER A 118 17.79 15.25 -19.23
N ILE A 119 17.78 14.30 -18.30
CA ILE A 119 18.96 13.89 -17.54
C ILE A 119 19.65 12.75 -18.31
N THR A 120 20.83 13.05 -18.84
CA THR A 120 21.70 12.05 -19.44
C THR A 120 22.46 11.31 -18.36
N PHE A 121 22.39 9.99 -18.37
CA PHE A 121 23.19 9.13 -17.50
C PHE A 121 24.36 8.53 -18.28
N SER A 122 25.52 8.48 -17.63
CA SER A 122 26.73 7.86 -18.19
C SER A 122 26.79 6.37 -17.88
N SER A 123 26.02 5.89 -16.90
CA SER A 123 25.97 4.47 -16.52
C SER A 123 24.66 4.09 -15.83
N ALA A 124 24.35 2.78 -15.82
CA ALA A 124 23.25 2.22 -15.04
C ALA A 124 23.41 2.46 -13.52
N ALA A 125 24.66 2.55 -13.04
CA ALA A 125 24.93 2.83 -11.63
C ALA A 125 24.51 4.25 -11.23
N GLU A 126 24.73 5.25 -12.10
CA GLU A 126 24.25 6.62 -11.88
C GLU A 126 22.72 6.68 -11.88
N ALA A 127 22.07 5.95 -12.81
CA ALA A 127 20.62 5.83 -12.84
C ALA A 127 20.07 5.21 -11.55
N LYS A 128 20.65 4.10 -11.07
CA LYS A 128 20.31 3.48 -9.79
C LYS A 128 20.51 4.44 -8.60
N ALA A 129 21.64 5.15 -8.56
CA ALA A 129 21.96 6.08 -7.49
C ALA A 129 20.93 7.23 -7.41
N MET A 130 20.45 7.76 -8.54
CA MET A 130 19.36 8.74 -8.54
C MET A 130 18.08 8.15 -7.93
N MET A 131 17.71 6.91 -8.28
CA MET A 131 16.49 6.28 -7.74
C MET A 131 16.58 6.07 -6.22
N GLN A 132 17.75 5.64 -5.73
CA GLN A 132 18.04 5.54 -4.30
C GLN A 132 17.95 6.90 -3.61
N GLN A 133 18.63 7.91 -4.18
CA GLN A 133 18.61 9.27 -3.65
C GLN A 133 17.20 9.87 -3.60
N THR A 134 16.35 9.54 -4.56
CA THR A 134 14.94 9.99 -4.55
C THR A 134 14.18 9.41 -3.35
N ASN A 135 14.40 8.13 -3.02
CA ASN A 135 13.79 7.50 -1.84
C ASN A 135 14.35 8.06 -0.53
N VAL A 136 15.65 8.36 -0.48
CA VAL A 136 16.27 9.09 0.63
C VAL A 136 15.63 10.48 0.79
N SER A 137 15.32 11.18 -0.30
CA SER A 137 14.67 12.49 -0.27
C SER A 137 13.24 12.45 0.26
N PHE A 138 12.49 11.34 0.10
CA PHE A 138 11.16 11.20 0.73
C PHE A 138 11.23 11.31 2.27
N VAL A 139 12.40 11.01 2.84
CA VAL A 139 12.66 11.08 4.28
C VAL A 139 13.35 12.39 4.65
N SER A 140 14.39 12.80 3.92
CA SER A 140 15.23 13.94 4.28
C SER A 140 14.68 15.31 3.84
N ASP A 141 13.89 15.39 2.77
CA ASP A 141 13.33 16.64 2.26
C ASP A 141 12.04 17.05 2.99
N ALA A 142 12.06 18.24 3.61
CA ALA A 142 10.92 18.74 4.39
C ALA A 142 9.68 19.06 3.55
N GLY A 143 9.87 19.47 2.30
CA GLY A 143 8.77 19.75 1.38
C GLY A 143 8.05 18.47 0.98
N MET A 144 8.81 17.43 0.59
CA MET A 144 8.27 16.11 0.28
C MET A 144 7.55 15.52 1.49
N ARG A 145 8.15 15.60 2.69
CA ARG A 145 7.49 15.14 3.93
C ARG A 145 6.16 15.83 4.16
N ALA A 146 6.08 17.16 4.04
CA ALA A 146 4.82 17.90 4.22
C ALA A 146 3.72 17.48 3.21
N ARG A 147 4.11 17.12 1.98
CA ARG A 147 3.18 16.61 0.96
C ARG A 147 2.70 15.20 1.29
N PHE A 148 3.59 14.34 1.80
CA PHE A 148 3.19 13.05 2.36
C PHE A 148 2.27 13.22 3.59
N THR A 149 2.54 14.17 4.49
CA THR A 149 1.65 14.50 5.61
C THR A 149 0.23 14.80 5.13
N THR A 150 0.11 15.62 4.09
CA THR A 150 -1.19 15.95 3.48
C THR A 150 -1.87 14.68 2.95
N LEU A 151 -1.14 13.88 2.15
CA LEU A 151 -1.65 12.64 1.59
C LEU A 151 -2.18 11.66 2.65
N PHE A 152 -1.41 11.40 3.73
CA PHE A 152 -1.85 10.45 4.75
C PHE A 152 -3.05 10.95 5.56
N ASN A 153 -3.17 12.25 5.82
CA ASN A 153 -4.36 12.81 6.47
C ASN A 153 -5.59 12.74 5.55
N ASP A 154 -5.42 12.98 4.25
CA ASP A 154 -6.51 12.87 3.29
C ASP A 154 -6.96 11.40 3.14
N LEU A 155 -6.02 10.44 3.04
CA LEU A 155 -6.32 9.01 3.02
C LEU A 155 -7.03 8.54 4.30
N ALA A 156 -6.68 9.12 5.45
CA ALA A 156 -7.38 8.83 6.71
C ALA A 156 -8.81 9.40 6.72
N SER A 157 -9.02 10.52 6.04
CA SER A 157 -10.31 11.21 5.97
C SER A 157 -11.23 10.71 4.85
N ALA A 158 -10.72 9.92 3.90
CA ALA A 158 -11.52 9.37 2.80
C ALA A 158 -12.57 8.38 3.32
N ASP A 159 -13.85 8.64 3.03
CA ASP A 159 -14.97 7.79 3.47
C ASP A 159 -15.03 6.44 2.72
N GLY A 160 -14.54 6.39 1.48
CA GLY A 160 -14.58 5.22 0.61
C GLY A 160 -13.20 4.67 0.28
N ALA A 161 -13.14 3.86 -0.78
CA ALA A 161 -11.87 3.35 -1.26
C ALA A 161 -11.08 4.49 -1.94
N ALA A 162 -9.79 4.57 -1.68
CA ALA A 162 -8.92 5.58 -2.27
C ALA A 162 -7.91 4.94 -3.22
N LEU A 163 -7.68 5.58 -4.37
CA LEU A 163 -6.65 5.25 -5.33
C LEU A 163 -5.57 6.32 -5.28
N PHE A 164 -4.31 5.96 -5.06
CA PHE A 164 -3.18 6.88 -5.21
C PHE A 164 -2.24 6.40 -6.32
N HIS A 165 -1.75 7.33 -7.13
CA HIS A 165 -0.92 6.99 -8.28
C HIS A 165 0.16 8.04 -8.53
N CYS A 166 1.15 7.65 -9.31
CA CYS A 166 2.09 8.57 -9.94
C CYS A 166 2.23 8.19 -11.42
N THR A 167 3.30 8.60 -12.10
CA THR A 167 3.46 8.29 -13.53
C THR A 167 3.53 6.79 -13.80
N ALA A 168 4.50 6.09 -13.21
CA ALA A 168 4.67 4.64 -13.37
C ALA A 168 4.03 3.82 -12.23
N GLY A 169 3.56 4.49 -11.17
CA GLY A 169 3.01 3.85 -9.98
C GLY A 169 4.05 3.14 -9.13
N LYS A 170 5.33 3.52 -9.23
CA LYS A 170 6.46 2.77 -8.66
C LYS A 170 7.10 3.44 -7.44
N ASP A 171 7.65 4.65 -7.54
CA ASP A 171 8.46 5.25 -6.48
C ASP A 171 7.60 5.96 -5.43
N ARG A 172 7.00 7.11 -5.76
CA ARG A 172 6.09 7.86 -4.86
C ARG A 172 4.95 6.97 -4.35
N THR A 173 4.32 6.25 -5.26
CA THR A 173 3.25 5.29 -4.98
C THR A 173 3.76 4.09 -4.16
N GLY A 174 4.95 3.57 -4.46
CA GLY A 174 5.53 2.46 -3.70
C GLY A 174 5.88 2.87 -2.27
N TRP A 175 6.42 4.07 -2.09
CA TRP A 175 6.69 4.65 -0.78
C TRP A 175 5.41 4.81 0.05
N THR A 176 4.36 5.41 -0.54
CA THR A 176 3.04 5.51 0.11
C THR A 176 2.50 4.14 0.51
N ALA A 177 2.53 3.15 -0.38
CA ALA A 177 2.07 1.80 -0.08
C ALA A 177 2.88 1.14 1.04
N ALA A 178 4.21 1.28 1.03
CA ALA A 178 5.09 0.73 2.06
C ALA A 178 4.78 1.32 3.45
N MET A 179 4.57 2.64 3.53
CA MET A 179 4.21 3.30 4.78
C MET A 179 2.81 2.90 5.26
N LEU A 180 1.81 2.77 4.38
CA LEU A 180 0.47 2.28 4.73
C LEU A 180 0.54 0.84 5.29
N LEU A 181 1.27 -0.05 4.61
CA LEU A 181 1.43 -1.44 5.06
C LEU A 181 2.18 -1.52 6.40
N SER A 182 3.17 -0.65 6.62
CA SER A 182 3.85 -0.54 7.92
C SER A 182 2.90 -0.05 9.02
N ILE A 183 2.04 0.95 8.75
CA ILE A 183 0.99 1.39 9.67
C ILE A 183 0.06 0.23 10.03
N ALA A 184 -0.27 -0.61 9.05
CA ALA A 184 -1.10 -1.80 9.24
C ALA A 184 -0.39 -2.97 9.92
N GLY A 185 0.88 -2.83 10.30
CA GLY A 185 1.65 -3.85 11.03
C GLY A 185 2.16 -5.01 10.17
N VAL A 186 2.24 -4.82 8.85
CA VAL A 186 2.85 -5.79 7.94
C VAL A 186 4.36 -5.80 8.14
N ASP A 187 4.97 -6.98 8.09
CA ASP A 187 6.42 -7.12 8.22
C ASP A 187 7.18 -6.56 6.99
N GLU A 188 8.42 -6.14 7.20
CA GLU A 188 9.25 -5.49 6.17
C GLU A 188 9.49 -6.38 4.94
N GLY A 189 9.57 -7.70 5.11
CA GLY A 189 9.75 -8.64 4.01
C GLY A 189 8.56 -8.63 3.06
N THR A 190 7.35 -8.79 3.62
CA THR A 190 6.10 -8.71 2.86
C THR A 190 5.90 -7.33 2.21
N ILE A 191 6.31 -6.24 2.88
CA ILE A 191 6.28 -4.89 2.29
C ILE A 191 7.19 -4.80 1.07
N MET A 192 8.42 -5.34 1.16
CA MET A 192 9.37 -5.37 0.06
C MET A 192 8.85 -6.22 -1.11
N GLU A 193 8.22 -7.37 -0.84
CA GLU A 193 7.58 -8.19 -1.86
C GLU A 193 6.47 -7.43 -2.60
N ASN A 194 5.62 -6.70 -1.88
CA ASN A 194 4.58 -5.83 -2.49
C ASN A 194 5.18 -4.75 -3.40
N TYR A 195 6.29 -4.15 -2.97
CA TYR A 195 7.02 -3.16 -3.75
C TYR A 195 7.59 -3.76 -5.04
N LEU A 196 8.31 -4.89 -4.92
CA LEU A 196 8.96 -5.59 -6.02
C LEU A 196 7.98 -6.19 -7.03
N ALA A 197 6.76 -6.54 -6.60
CA ALA A 197 5.69 -6.98 -7.51
C ALA A 197 5.44 -5.98 -8.66
N THR A 198 5.78 -4.70 -8.50
CA THR A 198 5.75 -3.71 -9.59
C THR A 198 6.47 -4.20 -10.86
N ASN A 199 7.58 -4.91 -10.73
CA ASN A 199 8.31 -5.46 -11.89
C ASN A 199 7.49 -6.51 -12.64
N ASP A 200 6.67 -7.29 -11.93
CA ASP A 200 5.83 -8.30 -12.57
C ASP A 200 4.63 -7.70 -13.30
N TYR A 201 3.98 -6.72 -12.66
CA TYR A 201 2.84 -5.99 -13.21
C TYR A 201 3.24 -5.18 -14.45
N THR A 202 4.41 -4.54 -14.42
CA THR A 202 4.86 -3.63 -15.50
C THR A 202 5.76 -4.29 -16.53
N ARG A 203 6.06 -5.59 -16.39
CA ARG A 203 7.04 -6.33 -17.20
C ARG A 203 6.88 -6.08 -18.70
N GLN A 204 5.67 -6.25 -19.21
CA GLN A 204 5.37 -6.11 -20.64
C GLN A 204 5.68 -4.70 -21.15
N ARG A 205 5.30 -3.67 -20.40
CA ARG A 205 5.59 -2.26 -20.76
C ARG A 205 7.09 -1.98 -20.72
N VAL A 206 7.78 -2.47 -19.69
CA VAL A 206 9.23 -2.27 -19.53
C VAL A 206 9.99 -2.95 -20.67
N GLU A 207 9.70 -4.20 -20.98
CA GLU A 207 10.30 -4.94 -22.10
C GLU A 207 10.06 -4.25 -23.44
N ALA A 208 8.81 -3.82 -23.71
CA ALA A 208 8.48 -3.09 -24.92
C ALA A 208 9.24 -1.76 -25.04
N THR A 209 9.39 -1.04 -23.92
CA THR A 209 10.12 0.23 -23.88
C THR A 209 11.62 0.02 -24.15
N LEU A 210 12.22 -1.00 -23.54
CA LEU A 210 13.64 -1.33 -23.73
C LEU A 210 13.93 -1.79 -25.17
N ALA A 211 13.02 -2.55 -25.79
CA ALA A 211 13.15 -3.00 -27.17
C ALA A 211 13.14 -1.84 -28.19
N MET A 212 12.61 -0.67 -27.83
CA MET A 212 12.62 0.53 -28.67
C MET A 212 13.95 1.32 -28.56
N MET A 213 14.83 0.96 -27.63
CA MET A 213 16.10 1.67 -27.38
C MET A 213 17.30 0.90 -27.99
N PRO A 214 18.38 1.60 -28.39
CA PRO A 214 19.65 0.94 -28.67
C PRO A 214 20.14 0.15 -27.44
N PRO A 215 20.75 -1.05 -27.59
CA PRO A 215 21.10 -1.90 -26.45
C PRO A 215 21.97 -1.23 -25.36
N ALA A 216 22.93 -0.40 -25.77
CA ALA A 216 23.76 0.34 -24.84
C ALA A 216 22.98 1.37 -24.01
N MET A 217 21.94 1.98 -24.61
CA MET A 217 21.05 2.90 -23.93
C MET A 217 20.06 2.14 -23.04
N ALA A 218 19.47 1.05 -23.55
CA ALA A 218 18.58 0.18 -22.79
C ALA A 218 19.21 -0.26 -21.45
N ALA A 219 20.47 -0.70 -21.47
CA ALA A 219 21.20 -1.11 -20.26
C ALA A 219 21.40 0.02 -19.23
N ILE A 220 21.51 1.28 -19.69
CA ILE A 220 21.67 2.44 -18.79
C ILE A 220 20.34 2.84 -18.16
N TYR A 221 19.24 2.79 -18.92
CA TYR A 221 17.93 3.31 -18.52
C TYR A 221 16.98 2.26 -17.93
N GLU A 222 17.25 0.96 -18.11
CA GLU A 222 16.49 -0.14 -17.47
C GLU A 222 16.22 0.09 -15.98
N PRO A 223 17.19 0.51 -15.15
CA PRO A 223 16.95 0.73 -13.72
C PRO A 223 15.91 1.82 -13.40
N LEU A 224 15.61 2.71 -14.35
CA LEU A 224 14.62 3.78 -14.21
C LEU A 224 13.20 3.30 -14.54
N LEU A 225 13.06 2.23 -15.34
CA LEU A 225 11.76 1.73 -15.80
C LEU A 225 11.12 0.78 -14.79
N GLY A 226 11.95 -0.01 -14.09
CA GLY A 226 11.52 -0.93 -13.04
C GLY A 226 11.74 -0.40 -11.63
N VAL A 227 11.70 -1.32 -10.68
CA VAL A 227 12.11 -1.14 -9.28
C VAL A 227 13.20 -2.12 -8.89
N ASP A 228 14.03 -1.72 -7.95
CA ASP A 228 15.09 -2.53 -7.35
C ASP A 228 14.94 -2.43 -5.83
N ALA A 229 15.16 -3.53 -5.10
CA ALA A 229 15.00 -3.56 -3.65
C ALA A 229 15.83 -2.46 -2.95
N SER A 230 17.00 -2.13 -3.51
CA SER A 230 17.87 -1.08 -2.99
C SER A 230 17.24 0.32 -2.99
N TYR A 231 16.21 0.57 -3.81
CA TYR A 231 15.56 1.87 -3.87
C TYR A 231 14.71 2.13 -2.64
N LEU A 232 13.79 1.20 -2.34
CA LEU A 232 12.98 1.28 -1.12
C LEU A 232 13.87 1.14 0.11
N GLN A 233 14.85 0.22 0.08
CA GLN A 233 15.78 0.03 1.19
C GLN A 233 16.56 1.31 1.52
N ALA A 234 17.02 2.09 0.52
CA ALA A 234 17.72 3.35 0.78
C ALA A 234 16.86 4.34 1.59
N GLY A 235 15.55 4.39 1.33
CA GLY A 235 14.65 5.21 2.15
C GLY A 235 14.39 4.61 3.55
N LEU A 236 14.27 3.29 3.68
CA LEU A 236 14.13 2.63 5.00
C LEU A 236 15.38 2.78 5.87
N ASP A 237 16.56 2.72 5.26
CA ASP A 237 17.85 2.97 5.91
C ASP A 237 17.92 4.43 6.39
N GLU A 238 17.46 5.37 5.57
CA GLU A 238 17.38 6.78 5.92
C GLU A 238 16.38 7.04 7.07
N ILE A 239 15.23 6.35 7.09
CA ILE A 239 14.32 6.36 8.24
C ILE A 239 15.04 5.89 9.51
N SER A 240 15.76 4.76 9.41
CA SER A 240 16.49 4.20 10.55
C SER A 240 17.58 5.15 11.05
N ARG A 241 18.24 5.86 10.13
CA ARG A 241 19.31 6.81 10.43
C ARG A 241 18.80 8.10 11.09
N GLU A 242 17.72 8.70 10.58
CA GLU A 242 17.21 10.00 11.02
C GLU A 242 16.19 9.89 12.17
N TYR A 243 15.40 8.82 12.19
CA TYR A 243 14.25 8.66 13.10
C TYR A 243 14.32 7.39 13.96
N GLY A 244 15.20 6.44 13.64
CA GLY A 244 15.39 5.18 14.38
C GLY A 244 14.32 4.11 14.13
N SER A 245 13.12 4.48 13.68
CA SER A 245 12.05 3.55 13.32
C SER A 245 11.04 4.19 12.35
N VAL A 246 10.29 3.36 11.62
CA VAL A 246 9.20 3.83 10.76
C VAL A 246 8.12 4.55 11.57
N ASP A 247 7.78 4.06 12.77
CA ASP A 247 6.81 4.72 13.66
C ASP A 247 7.26 6.14 14.05
N ASN A 248 8.55 6.33 14.35
CA ASN A 248 9.10 7.65 14.62
C ASN A 248 9.12 8.54 13.38
N TYR A 249 9.42 8.01 12.19
CA TYR A 249 9.32 8.80 10.96
C TYR A 249 7.88 9.25 10.69
N LEU A 250 6.89 8.37 10.86
CA LEU A 250 5.49 8.72 10.67
C LEU A 250 5.03 9.81 11.66
N LYS A 251 5.43 9.72 12.93
CA LYS A 251 5.02 10.69 13.98
C LYS A 251 5.82 11.98 13.98
N GLN A 252 7.14 11.89 13.84
CA GLN A 252 8.06 13.01 14.01
C GLN A 252 8.50 13.61 12.68
N GLY A 253 8.75 12.75 11.68
CA GLY A 253 9.14 13.17 10.33
C GLY A 253 7.97 13.73 9.54
N LEU A 254 6.90 12.95 9.44
CA LEU A 254 5.65 13.34 8.76
C LEU A 254 4.69 14.11 9.67
N GLY A 255 4.92 14.15 10.98
CA GLY A 255 4.03 14.89 11.89
C GLY A 255 2.61 14.31 11.98
N LEU A 256 2.40 13.03 11.67
CA LEU A 256 1.08 12.42 11.73
C LEU A 256 0.64 12.25 13.19
N SER A 257 -0.62 12.63 13.46
CA SER A 257 -1.20 12.45 14.78
C SER A 257 -1.41 10.98 15.08
N GLN A 258 -1.46 10.63 16.37
CA GLN A 258 -1.81 9.28 16.80
C GLN A 258 -3.19 8.86 16.27
N GLU A 259 -4.11 9.82 16.18
CA GLU A 259 -5.44 9.64 15.60
C GLU A 259 -5.37 9.23 14.13
N THR A 260 -4.63 9.96 13.29
CA THR A 260 -4.47 9.64 11.87
C THR A 260 -3.90 8.22 11.67
N LEU A 261 -2.87 7.85 12.44
CA LEU A 261 -2.27 6.52 12.38
C LEU A 261 -3.25 5.42 12.79
N TYR A 262 -4.06 5.67 13.82
CA TYR A 262 -5.11 4.77 14.27
C TYR A 262 -6.23 4.61 13.26
N VAL A 263 -6.70 5.71 12.68
CA VAL A 263 -7.73 5.67 11.64
C VAL A 263 -7.25 4.85 10.44
N LEU A 264 -6.03 5.12 9.95
CA LEU A 264 -5.45 4.37 8.82
C LEU A 264 -5.32 2.87 9.14
N ARG A 265 -4.82 2.51 10.33
CA ARG A 265 -4.75 1.11 10.74
C ARG A 265 -6.13 0.46 10.84
N GLY A 266 -7.10 1.14 11.45
CA GLY A 266 -8.48 0.66 11.56
C GLY A 266 -9.17 0.47 10.20
N LYS A 267 -8.86 1.33 9.22
CA LYS A 267 -9.30 1.17 7.83
C LYS A 267 -8.71 -0.07 7.17
N MET A 268 -7.46 -0.40 7.47
CA MET A 268 -6.71 -1.46 6.78
C MET A 268 -6.79 -2.83 7.44
N VAL A 269 -7.01 -2.91 8.76
CA VAL A 269 -6.91 -4.16 9.51
C VAL A 269 -8.29 -4.65 9.93
N GLN A 270 -8.55 -5.92 9.63
CA GLN A 270 -9.59 -6.69 10.28
C GLN A 270 -8.93 -7.59 11.32
N TYR A 271 -9.22 -7.35 12.60
CA TYR A 271 -8.70 -8.16 13.70
C TYR A 271 -9.54 -9.42 13.88
N GLY A 272 -8.90 -10.59 13.93
CA GLY A 272 -9.55 -11.80 14.42
C GLY A 272 -9.85 -11.72 15.92
N GLN A 273 -8.95 -11.07 16.66
CA GLN A 273 -9.10 -10.70 18.06
C GLN A 273 -8.38 -9.37 18.28
N LEU A 274 -8.98 -8.43 19.01
CA LEU A 274 -8.31 -7.16 19.32
C LEU A 274 -7.08 -7.45 20.19
N PRO A 275 -5.92 -6.79 19.98
CA PRO A 275 -4.77 -6.97 20.84
C PRO A 275 -5.12 -6.68 22.31
N GLY A 276 -4.62 -7.49 23.23
CA GLY A 276 -4.97 -7.42 24.67
C GLY A 276 -6.36 -7.93 25.04
N GLN A 277 -7.25 -8.26 24.09
CA GLN A 277 -8.64 -8.66 24.38
C GLN A 277 -8.75 -9.86 25.31
N SER A 278 -7.81 -10.81 25.26
CA SER A 278 -7.79 -11.99 26.14
C SER A 278 -7.65 -11.65 27.62
N GLU A 279 -7.18 -10.45 27.93
CA GLU A 279 -6.93 -9.98 29.30
C GLU A 279 -8.12 -9.18 29.85
N LEU A 280 -9.02 -8.70 28.98
CA LEU A 280 -10.17 -7.89 29.36
C LEU A 280 -11.22 -8.72 30.12
N ARG A 281 -11.92 -8.09 31.08
CA ARG A 281 -12.98 -8.69 31.90
C ARG A 281 -14.17 -7.73 32.05
N GLY A 282 -15.33 -8.26 32.41
CA GLY A 282 -16.54 -7.47 32.68
C GLY A 282 -16.95 -6.58 31.49
N ASN A 283 -17.26 -5.31 31.77
CA ASN A 283 -17.71 -4.35 30.75
C ASN A 283 -16.67 -4.12 29.65
N ALA A 284 -15.37 -4.17 29.98
CA ALA A 284 -14.31 -4.01 28.98
C ALA A 284 -14.30 -5.16 27.97
N ALA A 285 -14.51 -6.39 28.43
CA ALA A 285 -14.64 -7.55 27.54
C ALA A 285 -15.88 -7.46 26.64
N GLN A 286 -17.00 -6.97 27.18
CA GLN A 286 -18.23 -6.74 26.40
C GLN A 286 -18.04 -5.65 25.34
N GLY A 287 -17.36 -4.55 25.69
CA GLY A 287 -17.01 -3.48 24.75
C GLY A 287 -16.12 -3.97 23.61
N ALA A 288 -15.06 -4.73 23.91
CA ALA A 288 -14.21 -5.34 22.90
C ALA A 288 -14.97 -6.33 21.99
N ALA A 289 -15.90 -7.11 22.54
CA ALA A 289 -16.76 -8.00 21.75
C ALA A 289 -17.70 -7.22 20.81
N LEU A 290 -18.28 -6.10 21.27
CA LEU A 290 -19.07 -5.21 20.42
C LEU A 290 -18.21 -4.62 19.30
N LEU A 291 -17.02 -4.12 19.62
CA LEU A 291 -16.09 -3.57 18.61
C LEU A 291 -15.73 -4.59 17.54
N ASN A 292 -15.46 -5.84 17.93
CA ASN A 292 -15.27 -6.94 17.00
C ASN A 292 -16.48 -7.20 16.11
N ALA A 293 -17.69 -7.21 16.67
CA ALA A 293 -18.90 -7.44 15.89
C ALA A 293 -19.12 -6.32 14.85
N LEU A 294 -18.71 -5.09 15.15
CA LEU A 294 -18.85 -3.94 14.25
C LEU A 294 -17.80 -3.91 13.12
N GLN A 295 -16.73 -4.70 13.21
CA GLN A 295 -15.65 -4.73 12.22
C GLN A 295 -16.09 -5.17 10.81
N ASN A 296 -17.30 -5.69 10.61
CA ASN A 296 -17.85 -6.03 9.27
C ASN A 296 -19.13 -5.26 8.95
N SER A 297 -19.45 -4.24 9.74
CA SER A 297 -20.59 -3.36 9.47
C SER A 297 -20.19 -2.21 8.56
N GLU A 298 -21.17 -1.43 8.11
CA GLU A 298 -20.90 -0.19 7.36
C GLU A 298 -20.04 0.82 8.15
N LEU A 299 -19.95 0.67 9.49
CA LEU A 299 -19.06 1.47 10.33
C LEU A 299 -17.58 1.15 10.09
N SER A 300 -17.26 -0.08 9.70
CA SER A 300 -15.88 -0.53 9.46
C SER A 300 -15.35 0.01 8.12
N GLY A 301 -14.11 0.50 8.11
CA GLY A 301 -13.44 1.01 6.90
C GLY A 301 -13.88 2.40 6.45
N ARG A 302 -15.15 2.78 6.67
CA ARG A 302 -15.66 4.10 6.27
C ARG A 302 -15.58 5.16 7.37
N TYR A 303 -15.88 4.81 8.62
CA TYR A 303 -16.07 5.80 9.68
C TYR A 303 -14.80 6.06 10.50
N THR A 304 -14.22 7.24 10.32
CA THR A 304 -13.01 7.74 11.02
C THR A 304 -13.13 7.60 12.54
N ASP A 305 -14.22 8.06 13.15
CA ASP A 305 -14.42 8.01 14.60
C ASP A 305 -14.46 6.56 15.13
N TYR A 306 -15.11 5.65 14.40
CA TYR A 306 -15.12 4.23 14.74
C TYR A 306 -13.72 3.64 14.65
N ASN A 307 -12.99 3.91 13.57
CA ASN A 307 -11.63 3.39 13.36
C ASN A 307 -10.66 3.92 14.42
N TYR A 308 -10.77 5.21 14.78
CA TYR A 308 -10.02 5.79 15.88
C TYR A 308 -10.35 5.09 17.21
N TYR A 309 -11.63 4.97 17.55
CA TYR A 309 -12.05 4.36 18.81
C TYR A 309 -11.61 2.88 18.90
N LEU A 310 -11.80 2.11 17.81
CA LEU A 310 -11.36 0.72 17.68
C LEU A 310 -9.88 0.56 18.02
N GLN A 311 -9.02 1.43 17.47
CA GLN A 311 -7.59 1.39 17.75
C GLN A 311 -7.21 1.95 19.11
N SER A 312 -7.89 2.99 19.59
CA SER A 312 -7.60 3.57 20.90
C SER A 312 -7.94 2.64 22.07
N ALA A 313 -8.83 1.66 21.81
CA ALA A 313 -9.23 0.64 22.78
C ALA A 313 -8.25 -0.55 22.85
N ILE A 314 -7.25 -0.57 21.98
CA ILE A 314 -6.18 -1.57 21.86
C ILE A 314 -4.91 -1.02 22.51
#